data_AF-V4PKF9-F1
#
_entry.id   AF-V4PKF9-F1
#
_cell.length_a   1.000
_cell.length_b   1.000
_cell.length_c   1.000
_cell.angle_alpha   90.00
_cell.angle_beta   90.00
_cell.angle_gamma   90.00
#
_symmetry.space_group_name_H-M   'P 1'
#
loop_
_entity.id
_entity.type
_entity.pdbx_description
1 polymer ?
#
loop_
_entity_poly.entity_id
_entity_poly.type
_entity_poly.pdbx_seq_one_letter_code
_entity_poly.pdbx_strand_id
1 'polypeptide(L)'
;MSKLFFATGAAVFLCLTQCSPYKADGGKGGQDFAPSPAHAFDVSADITPAAAARLKSLGDGLVIDVSYYGYPTPASQSKANQIHQIDLGQEKVGVAPEAPKAHIAGRLNVAGIADIAGGDVMVLVNGYSVTKVGAKDDQVKCAYYRDRLTMAQKSAPTLKCDLEKAD
;
A
#
# COMPACT_ATOMS: atom_id res chain seq x y z
N MET A 1 -44.68 12.76 45.99
CA MET A 1 -44.08 11.41 45.93
C MET A 1 -43.60 11.19 44.50
N SER A 2 -42.37 10.69 44.36
CA SER A 2 -41.72 10.11 43.18
C SER A 2 -41.46 10.97 41.94
N LYS A 3 -40.17 11.34 41.84
CA LYS A 3 -39.40 11.68 40.64
C LYS A 3 -39.34 10.47 39.70
N LEU A 4 -39.37 10.65 38.38
CA LEU A 4 -38.62 9.78 37.47
C LEU A 4 -38.10 10.58 36.26
N PHE A 5 -36.79 10.74 36.26
CA PHE A 5 -35.96 11.26 35.19
C PHE A 5 -35.95 10.23 34.05
N PHE A 6 -36.26 10.65 32.82
CA PHE A 6 -35.85 9.90 31.63
C PHE A 6 -34.64 10.62 31.03
N ALA A 7 -33.47 10.01 31.22
CA ALA A 7 -32.22 10.44 30.65
C ALA A 7 -32.15 10.03 29.19
N THR A 8 -31.99 11.03 28.33
CA THR A 8 -31.69 10.92 26.90
C THR A 8 -30.29 10.33 26.72
N GLY A 9 -30.21 9.06 26.31
CA GLY A 9 -28.96 8.38 25.96
C GLY A 9 -28.80 8.28 24.45
N ALA A 10 -28.33 9.33 23.79
CA ALA A 10 -27.92 9.27 22.39
C ALA A 10 -26.52 8.65 22.30
N ALA A 11 -26.46 7.36 21.97
CA ALA A 11 -25.21 6.69 21.62
C ALA A 11 -24.78 7.14 20.21
N VAL A 12 -23.92 8.15 20.15
CA VAL A 12 -23.23 8.55 18.92
C VAL A 12 -22.15 7.51 18.64
N PHE A 13 -22.49 6.51 17.82
CA PHE A 13 -21.51 5.64 17.19
C PHE A 13 -20.72 6.47 16.17
N LEU A 14 -19.57 7.01 16.61
CA LEU A 14 -18.52 7.54 15.75
C LEU A 14 -17.90 6.38 14.98
N CYS A 15 -18.54 5.95 13.89
CA CYS A 15 -17.87 5.19 12.84
C CYS A 15 -16.83 6.10 12.19
N LEU A 16 -15.62 6.10 12.73
CA LEU A 16 -14.43 6.60 12.05
C LEU A 16 -14.07 5.61 10.93
N THR A 17 -14.89 5.56 9.88
CA THR A 17 -14.43 5.04 8.59
C THR A 17 -13.47 6.08 8.03
N GLN A 18 -12.18 5.95 8.36
CA GLN A 18 -11.13 6.64 7.63
C GLN A 18 -11.18 6.14 6.19
N CYS A 19 -11.92 6.83 5.34
CA CYS A 19 -11.77 6.75 3.89
C CYS A 19 -10.36 7.23 3.57
N SER A 20 -9.41 6.32 3.42
CA SER A 20 -8.15 6.65 2.75
C SER A 20 -8.47 6.79 1.26
N PRO A 21 -8.44 8.01 0.68
CA PRO A 21 -8.78 8.22 -0.72
C PRO A 21 -7.53 7.95 -1.54
N TYR A 22 -7.13 6.69 -1.66
CA TYR A 22 -6.10 6.31 -2.61
C TYR A 22 -6.60 5.16 -3.47
N LYS A 23 -6.84 5.45 -4.75
CA LYS A 23 -7.19 4.45 -5.76
C LYS A 23 -5.95 3.65 -6.10
N ALA A 24 -6.07 2.33 -6.14
CA ALA A 24 -5.05 1.44 -6.66
C ALA A 24 -4.84 1.73 -8.16
N ASP A 25 -3.89 2.58 -8.51
CA ASP A 25 -3.60 2.93 -9.90
C ASP A 25 -2.68 1.87 -10.55
N GLY A 26 -3.21 0.65 -10.71
CA GLY A 26 -2.47 -0.46 -11.30
C GLY A 26 -3.35 -1.63 -11.74
N GLY A 27 -4.44 -1.90 -11.01
CA GLY A 27 -5.47 -2.82 -11.48
C GLY A 27 -6.25 -2.21 -12.64
N LYS A 28 -6.77 -3.05 -13.56
CA LYS A 28 -7.82 -2.61 -14.49
C LYS A 28 -8.90 -1.89 -13.68
N GLY A 29 -9.22 -0.65 -14.05
CA GLY A 29 -10.16 0.18 -13.30
C GLY A 29 -11.44 -0.59 -12.96
N GLY A 30 -11.77 -0.67 -11.66
CA GLY A 30 -12.94 -1.40 -11.15
C GLY A 30 -12.64 -2.64 -10.30
N GLN A 31 -11.37 -2.97 -10.03
CA GLN A 31 -11.02 -4.06 -9.11
C GLN A 31 -10.65 -3.50 -7.72
N ASP A 32 -11.64 -3.44 -6.81
CA ASP A 32 -11.40 -3.28 -5.37
C ASP A 32 -11.40 -4.68 -4.76
N PHE A 33 -10.21 -5.19 -4.42
CA PHE A 33 -10.09 -6.51 -3.80
C PHE A 33 -10.36 -6.39 -2.30
N ALA A 34 -11.13 -7.33 -1.76
CA ALA A 34 -11.36 -7.39 -0.32
C ALA A 34 -10.01 -7.55 0.43
N PRO A 35 -9.82 -6.85 1.57
CA PRO A 35 -8.69 -7.11 2.47
C PRO A 35 -8.59 -8.58 2.84
N SER A 36 -7.35 -9.09 2.94
CA SER A 36 -7.07 -10.47 3.32
C SER A 36 -5.92 -10.53 4.32
N PRO A 37 -6.19 -10.90 5.59
CA PRO A 37 -5.13 -11.12 6.58
C PRO A 37 -4.09 -12.16 6.14
N ALA A 38 -4.46 -13.11 5.27
CA ALA A 38 -3.54 -14.12 4.74
C ALA A 38 -2.49 -13.52 3.78
N HIS A 39 -2.73 -12.32 3.24
CA HIS A 39 -1.82 -11.61 2.34
C HIS A 39 -1.34 -10.28 2.91
N ALA A 40 -1.74 -9.96 4.15
CA ALA A 40 -1.34 -8.74 4.82
C ALA A 40 0.10 -8.82 5.33
N PHE A 41 0.77 -7.69 5.38
CA PHE A 41 2.11 -7.53 5.94
C PHE A 41 2.37 -6.05 6.30
N ASP A 42 3.37 -5.81 7.14
CA ASP A 42 3.76 -4.45 7.49
C ASP A 42 4.96 -3.99 6.65
N VAL A 43 5.02 -2.69 6.39
CA VAL A 43 6.15 -2.02 5.75
C VAL A 43 6.51 -0.79 6.57
N SER A 44 7.81 -0.55 6.73
CA SER A 44 8.31 0.72 7.25
C SER A 44 9.18 1.44 6.23
N ALA A 45 9.29 2.75 6.37
CA ALA A 45 10.26 3.57 5.66
C ALA A 45 11.24 4.20 6.67
N ASP A 46 12.52 4.12 6.37
CA ASP A 46 13.59 4.81 7.07
C ASP A 46 13.93 6.06 6.26
N ILE A 47 13.41 7.19 6.70
CA ILE A 47 13.51 8.47 5.99
C ILE A 47 14.68 9.26 6.56
N THR A 48 15.61 9.70 5.69
CA THR A 48 16.71 10.56 6.13
C THR A 48 16.18 11.88 6.72
N PRO A 49 16.91 12.51 7.66
CA PRO A 49 16.52 13.81 8.20
C PRO A 49 16.30 14.89 7.12
N ALA A 50 17.07 14.84 6.03
CA ALA A 50 16.95 15.76 4.91
C ALA A 50 15.64 15.54 4.12
N ALA A 51 15.31 14.28 3.82
CA ALA A 51 14.05 13.93 3.16
C ALA A 51 12.83 14.30 4.02
N ALA A 52 12.87 14.02 5.33
CA ALA A 52 11.81 14.38 6.25
C ALA A 52 11.61 15.92 6.32
N ALA A 53 12.70 16.68 6.37
CA ALA A 53 12.65 18.14 6.35
C ALA A 53 12.08 18.67 5.02
N ARG A 54 12.41 18.05 3.89
CA ARG A 54 11.88 18.42 2.58
C ARG A 54 10.38 18.20 2.49
N LEU A 55 9.89 17.01 2.84
CA LEU A 55 8.46 16.69 2.88
C LEU A 55 7.71 17.70 3.75
N LYS A 56 8.22 17.99 4.95
CA LYS A 56 7.63 18.97 5.86
C LYS A 56 7.59 20.39 5.27
N SER A 57 8.66 20.82 4.59
CA SER A 57 8.74 22.17 4.01
C SER A 57 7.72 22.41 2.89
N LEU A 58 7.41 21.37 2.12
CA LEU A 58 6.43 21.42 1.04
C LEU A 58 5.01 21.10 1.53
N GLY A 59 4.92 20.42 2.68
CA GLY A 59 3.69 19.82 3.20
C GLY A 59 3.24 18.62 2.36
N ASP A 60 4.21 17.92 1.75
CA ASP A 60 4.01 16.72 0.95
C ASP A 60 3.98 15.49 1.85
N GLY A 61 3.34 14.44 1.37
CA GLY A 61 3.24 13.14 2.03
C GLY A 61 4.17 12.10 1.41
N LEU A 62 4.24 10.93 2.04
CA LEU A 62 4.86 9.74 1.47
C LEU A 62 3.79 8.70 1.19
N VAL A 63 3.86 8.04 0.03
CA VAL A 63 3.03 6.87 -0.30
C VAL A 63 3.90 5.64 -0.35
N ILE A 64 3.46 4.57 0.30
CA ILE A 64 3.94 3.21 0.11
C ILE A 64 3.04 2.55 -0.93
N ASP A 65 3.64 2.03 -1.98
CA ASP A 65 2.97 1.42 -3.12
C ASP A 65 3.40 -0.04 -3.27
N VAL A 66 2.45 -0.96 -3.21
CA VAL A 66 2.66 -2.40 -3.28
C VAL A 66 1.99 -2.95 -4.54
N SER A 67 2.77 -3.45 -5.49
CA SER A 67 2.26 -4.24 -6.62
C SER A 67 2.39 -5.73 -6.34
N TYR A 68 1.32 -6.49 -6.58
CA TYR A 68 1.28 -7.95 -6.46
C TYR A 68 1.33 -8.57 -7.85
N TYR A 69 2.22 -9.55 -8.05
CA TYR A 69 2.37 -10.20 -9.35
C TYR A 69 2.92 -11.62 -9.22
N GLY A 70 3.02 -12.33 -10.33
CA GLY A 70 3.78 -13.58 -10.39
C GLY A 70 4.12 -13.99 -11.81
N TYR A 71 4.95 -15.00 -11.96
CA TYR A 71 5.30 -15.54 -13.27
C TYR A 71 4.20 -16.52 -13.74
N PRO A 72 3.77 -16.44 -15.00
CA PRO A 72 2.67 -17.27 -15.50
C PRO A 72 3.05 -18.76 -15.51
N THR A 73 2.07 -19.64 -15.30
CA THR A 73 2.19 -21.05 -15.72
C THR A 73 2.32 -21.14 -17.25
N PRO A 74 2.78 -22.27 -17.81
CA PRO A 74 2.78 -22.46 -19.27
C PRO A 74 1.40 -22.27 -19.91
N ALA A 75 0.33 -22.67 -19.23
CA ALA A 75 -1.05 -22.53 -19.74
C ALA A 75 -1.58 -21.09 -19.67
N SER A 76 -0.98 -20.25 -18.83
CA SER A 76 -1.45 -18.87 -18.56
C SER A 76 -0.58 -17.80 -19.22
N GLN A 77 0.37 -18.18 -20.11
CA GLN A 77 1.26 -17.22 -20.79
C GLN A 77 0.50 -16.14 -21.56
N SER A 78 -0.64 -16.45 -22.15
CA SER A 78 -1.47 -15.48 -22.90
C SER A 78 -2.14 -14.42 -22.02
N LYS A 79 -2.18 -14.63 -20.69
CA LYS A 79 -2.71 -13.68 -19.70
C LYS A 79 -1.64 -12.72 -19.17
N ALA A 80 -0.37 -12.98 -19.45
CA ALA A 80 0.73 -12.17 -18.95
C ALA A 80 0.74 -10.76 -19.58
N ASN A 81 1.16 -9.78 -18.80
CA ASN A 81 1.37 -8.41 -19.26
C ASN A 81 2.62 -8.29 -20.16
N GLN A 82 2.92 -7.07 -20.61
CA GLN A 82 4.04 -6.78 -21.52
C GLN A 82 5.43 -7.10 -20.95
N ILE A 83 5.55 -7.29 -19.63
CA ILE A 83 6.79 -7.69 -18.95
C ILE A 83 6.74 -9.14 -18.47
N HIS A 84 5.85 -9.96 -19.06
CA HIS A 84 5.71 -11.39 -18.83
C HIS A 84 5.31 -11.78 -17.39
N GLN A 85 4.40 -11.00 -16.78
CA GLN A 85 3.89 -11.25 -15.44
C GLN A 85 2.36 -11.33 -15.41
N ILE A 86 1.81 -12.15 -14.53
CA ILE A 86 0.42 -12.08 -14.11
C ILE A 86 0.31 -10.95 -13.09
N ASP A 87 -0.44 -9.92 -13.42
CA ASP A 87 -0.74 -8.80 -12.52
C ASP A 87 -1.91 -9.16 -11.61
N LEU A 88 -1.70 -9.07 -10.30
CA LEU A 88 -2.71 -9.33 -9.28
C LEU A 88 -3.26 -8.04 -8.65
N GLY A 89 -2.82 -6.88 -9.13
CA GLY A 89 -3.26 -5.58 -8.66
C GLY A 89 -2.26 -4.91 -7.72
N GLN A 90 -2.74 -3.85 -7.08
CA GLN A 90 -1.90 -2.92 -6.34
C GLN A 90 -2.63 -2.39 -5.11
N GLU A 91 -1.87 -2.06 -4.08
CA GLU A 91 -2.36 -1.42 -2.86
C GLU A 91 -1.43 -0.26 -2.51
N LYS A 92 -2.01 0.89 -2.15
CA LYS A 92 -1.25 2.10 -1.85
C LYS A 92 -1.73 2.71 -0.54
N VAL A 93 -0.77 3.08 0.30
CA VAL A 93 -1.03 3.60 1.65
C VAL A 93 -0.21 4.87 1.85
N GLY A 94 -0.90 5.97 2.13
CA GLY A 94 -0.23 7.19 2.58
C GLY A 94 0.29 7.01 4.00
N VAL A 95 1.53 7.44 4.26
CA VAL A 95 2.15 7.42 5.58
C VAL A 95 2.64 8.81 5.97
N ALA A 96 2.50 9.12 7.26
CA ALA A 96 3.03 10.34 7.84
C ALA A 96 4.57 10.24 7.91
N PRO A 97 5.34 11.26 7.47
CA PRO A 97 6.80 11.23 7.53
C PRO A 97 7.38 11.01 8.94
N GLU A 98 6.64 11.37 9.99
CA GLU A 98 7.04 11.25 11.40
C GLU A 98 6.81 9.84 11.96
N ALA A 99 5.94 9.06 11.33
CA ALA A 99 5.62 7.68 11.69
C ALA A 99 5.45 6.84 10.42
N PRO A 100 6.52 6.60 9.65
CA PRO A 100 6.46 6.03 8.31
C PRO A 100 6.29 4.50 8.35
N LYS A 101 5.17 4.04 8.91
CA LYS A 101 4.77 2.63 8.94
C LYS A 101 3.41 2.47 8.26
N ALA A 102 3.29 1.45 7.44
CA ALA A 102 2.06 1.07 6.76
C ALA A 102 1.70 -0.37 7.10
N HIS A 103 0.44 -0.60 7.44
CA HIS A 103 -0.15 -1.92 7.39
C HIS A 103 -0.75 -2.12 6.00
N ILE A 104 -0.24 -3.11 5.26
CA ILE A 104 -0.72 -3.48 3.94
C ILE A 104 -1.77 -4.58 4.14
N ALA A 105 -2.99 -4.34 3.68
CA ALA A 105 -4.15 -5.17 3.96
C ALA A 105 -4.26 -6.42 3.05
N GLY A 106 -3.40 -6.55 2.05
CA GLY A 106 -3.33 -7.74 1.20
C GLY A 106 -4.41 -7.78 0.11
N ARG A 107 -4.75 -6.61 -0.45
CA ARG A 107 -5.82 -6.48 -1.47
C ARG A 107 -5.31 -6.88 -2.86
N LEU A 108 -5.48 -8.15 -3.23
CA LEU A 108 -5.05 -8.68 -4.54
C LEU A 108 -6.06 -9.63 -5.19
N ASN A 109 -5.91 -9.85 -6.49
CA ASN A 109 -6.71 -10.78 -7.28
C ASN A 109 -6.41 -12.25 -6.93
N VAL A 110 -7.09 -12.79 -5.92
CA VAL A 110 -6.88 -14.18 -5.47
C VAL A 110 -7.13 -15.20 -6.59
N ALA A 111 -8.10 -14.93 -7.50
CA ALA A 111 -8.37 -15.83 -8.62
C ALA A 111 -7.18 -15.91 -9.60
N GLY A 112 -6.39 -14.84 -9.72
CA GLY A 112 -5.19 -14.81 -10.56
C GLY A 112 -4.03 -15.66 -10.03
N ILE A 113 -4.06 -16.10 -8.76
CA ILE A 113 -3.00 -16.93 -8.18
C ILE A 113 -2.91 -18.29 -8.89
N ALA A 114 -4.02 -18.84 -9.37
CA ALA A 114 -4.04 -20.10 -10.13
C ALA A 114 -3.30 -20.01 -11.48
N ASP A 115 -3.09 -18.78 -11.99
CA ASP A 115 -2.34 -18.53 -13.21
C ASP A 115 -0.83 -18.38 -12.96
N ILE A 116 -0.39 -18.37 -11.70
CA ILE A 116 1.01 -18.18 -11.31
C ILE A 116 1.70 -19.53 -11.07
N ALA A 117 2.91 -19.67 -11.59
CA ALA A 117 3.76 -20.83 -11.37
C ALA A 117 3.97 -21.08 -9.87
N GLY A 118 3.51 -22.24 -9.39
CA GLY A 118 3.61 -22.62 -7.98
C GLY A 118 2.75 -21.80 -7.01
N GLY A 119 1.91 -20.87 -7.51
CA GLY A 119 1.22 -19.90 -6.66
C GLY A 119 2.16 -18.93 -5.94
N ASP A 120 3.42 -18.83 -6.37
CA ASP A 120 4.46 -17.99 -5.75
C ASP A 120 4.20 -16.50 -6.05
N VAL A 121 3.32 -15.87 -5.26
CA VAL A 121 3.03 -14.43 -5.36
C VAL A 121 4.27 -13.63 -4.97
N MET A 122 4.66 -12.72 -5.86
CA MET A 122 5.70 -11.73 -5.69
C MET A 122 5.10 -10.38 -5.32
N VAL A 123 5.84 -9.59 -4.55
CA VAL A 123 5.53 -8.20 -4.24
C VAL A 123 6.65 -7.29 -4.73
N LEU A 124 6.27 -6.13 -5.24
CA LEU A 124 7.16 -4.99 -5.45
C LEU A 124 6.64 -3.86 -4.56
N VAL A 125 7.45 -3.45 -3.59
CA VAL A 125 7.12 -2.34 -2.70
C VAL A 125 8.00 -1.16 -3.07
N ASN A 126 7.38 -0.01 -3.33
CA ASN A 126 8.03 1.25 -3.60
C ASN A 126 7.55 2.32 -2.60
N GLY A 127 8.36 3.35 -2.40
CA GLY A 127 7.99 4.52 -1.61
C GLY A 127 8.37 5.79 -2.35
N TYR A 128 7.45 6.75 -2.44
CA TYR A 128 7.68 8.01 -3.14
C TYR A 128 6.84 9.14 -2.54
N SER A 129 7.33 10.37 -2.69
CA SER A 129 6.60 11.56 -2.25
C SER A 129 5.44 11.93 -3.16
N VAL A 130 4.40 12.49 -2.53
CA VAL A 130 3.23 13.02 -3.21
C VAL A 130 2.87 14.39 -2.64
N THR A 131 2.39 15.26 -3.52
CA THR A 131 1.85 16.56 -3.15
C THR A 131 0.64 16.41 -2.23
N LYS A 132 0.22 17.52 -1.61
CA LYS A 132 -1.03 17.60 -0.81
C LYS A 132 -2.28 17.08 -1.51
N VAL A 133 -2.32 17.14 -2.85
CA VAL A 133 -3.45 16.65 -3.65
C VAL A 133 -3.27 15.21 -4.13
N GLY A 134 -2.22 14.52 -3.67
CA GLY A 134 -1.95 13.11 -3.96
C GLY A 134 -1.19 12.84 -5.26
N ALA A 135 -0.79 13.89 -5.99
CA ALA A 135 0.01 13.73 -7.21
C ALA A 135 1.48 13.45 -6.85
N LYS A 136 2.08 12.44 -7.48
CA LYS A 136 3.51 12.13 -7.36
C LYS A 136 4.37 13.32 -7.79
N ASP A 137 5.37 13.67 -6.99
CA ASP A 137 6.25 14.84 -7.21
C ASP A 137 7.75 14.54 -7.15
N ASP A 138 8.11 13.29 -6.85
CA ASP A 138 9.49 12.77 -6.86
C ASP A 138 10.51 13.61 -6.05
N GLN A 139 10.07 14.31 -5.01
CA GLN A 139 10.97 15.02 -4.07
C GLN A 139 11.76 14.06 -3.17
N VAL A 140 11.15 12.94 -2.81
CA VAL A 140 11.74 11.85 -2.01
C VAL A 140 11.43 10.53 -2.71
N LYS A 141 12.45 9.67 -2.83
CA LYS A 141 12.28 8.29 -3.30
C LYS A 141 12.88 7.31 -2.31
N CYS A 142 12.27 6.14 -2.28
CA CYS A 142 12.75 5.02 -1.48
C CYS A 142 13.35 3.93 -2.37
N ALA A 143 14.33 3.21 -1.82
CA ALA A 143 14.76 1.94 -2.38
C ALA A 143 13.57 0.98 -2.46
N TYR A 144 13.44 0.26 -3.57
CA TYR A 144 12.38 -0.73 -3.73
C TYR A 144 12.73 -2.01 -2.96
N TYR A 145 11.70 -2.69 -2.46
CA TYR A 145 11.78 -4.07 -2.01
C TYR A 145 11.09 -4.97 -3.04
N ARG A 146 11.72 -6.10 -3.36
CA ARG A 146 11.16 -7.09 -4.29
C ARG A 146 11.48 -8.50 -3.83
N ASP A 147 10.46 -9.25 -3.46
CA ASP A 147 10.57 -10.67 -3.09
C ASP A 147 9.19 -11.34 -3.12
N ARG A 148 9.10 -12.60 -2.70
CA ARG A 148 7.85 -13.31 -2.44
C ARG A 148 7.05 -12.62 -1.33
N LEU A 149 5.74 -12.67 -1.42
CA LEU A 149 4.82 -12.20 -0.38
C LEU A 149 5.12 -12.85 0.98
N THR A 150 5.42 -14.15 0.99
CA THR A 150 5.75 -14.89 2.21
C THR A 150 7.04 -14.38 2.88
N MET A 151 7.99 -13.86 2.11
CA MET A 151 9.21 -13.26 2.65
C MET A 151 8.92 -11.89 3.27
N ALA A 152 8.05 -11.09 2.65
CA ALA A 152 7.61 -9.81 3.21
C ALA A 152 6.81 -10.00 4.52
N GLN A 153 6.00 -11.06 4.60
CA GLN A 153 5.26 -11.44 5.81
C GLN A 153 6.18 -11.92 6.93
N LYS A 154 7.21 -12.70 6.57
CA LYS A 154 8.19 -13.23 7.54
C LYS A 154 9.10 -12.13 8.09
N SER A 155 9.48 -11.17 7.24
CA SER A 155 10.38 -10.07 7.59
C SER A 155 9.88 -8.80 6.92
N ALA A 156 9.14 -7.99 7.69
CA ALA A 156 8.59 -6.72 7.25
C ALA A 156 9.67 -5.85 6.57
N PRO A 157 9.48 -5.45 5.29
CA PRO A 157 10.45 -4.61 4.59
C PRO A 157 10.63 -3.25 5.27
N THR A 158 11.88 -2.77 5.31
CA THR A 158 12.21 -1.37 5.62
C THR A 158 12.80 -0.71 4.40
N LEU A 159 12.05 0.21 3.78
CA LEU A 159 12.51 0.97 2.63
C LEU A 159 13.46 2.08 3.09
N LYS A 160 14.60 2.25 2.42
CA LYS A 160 15.49 3.39 2.68
C LYS A 160 15.09 4.56 1.81
N CYS A 161 14.72 5.69 2.40
CA CYS A 161 14.17 6.83 1.69
C CYS A 161 15.07 8.05 1.84
N ASP A 162 15.39 8.70 0.73
CA ASP A 162 16.21 9.90 0.70
C ASP A 162 15.66 10.90 -0.33
N LEU A 163 16.24 12.11 -0.36
CA LEU A 163 15.97 13.06 -1.42
C LEU A 163 16.24 12.42 -2.78
N GLU A 164 15.35 12.66 -3.72
CA GLU A 164 15.69 12.40 -5.10
C GLU A 164 16.84 13.32 -5.48
N LYS A 165 17.92 12.76 -6.02
CA LYS A 165 19.00 13.61 -6.54
C LYS A 165 18.42 14.41 -7.70
N ALA A 166 18.54 15.74 -7.64
CA ALA A 166 18.36 16.55 -8.83
C ALA A 166 19.49 16.17 -9.80
N ASP A 167 19.13 15.59 -10.94
CA ASP A 167 20.04 15.42 -12.07
C ASP A 167 20.49 16.77 -12.63
#